data_AF-A0A2N7RRC7-F1
#
_entry.id   AF-A0A2N7RRC7-F1
#
_cell.length_a   1.000
_cell.length_b   1.000
_cell.length_c   1.000
_cell.angle_alpha   90.00
_cell.angle_beta   90.00
_cell.angle_gamma   90.00
#
_symmetry.space_group_name_H-M   'P 1'
#
loop_
_entity.id
_entity.type
_entity.pdbx_description
1 polymer ?
#
loop_
_entity_poly.entity_id
_entity_poly.type
_entity_poly.pdbx_seq_one_letter_code
_entity_poly.pdbx_strand_id
1 'polypeptide(L)'
;MEISHTITNLIIFVLAIYVGYHVVWTVTPALHTPLMAVTNAISAIIIVGAMLAAGLTDGPLAQVAGTLAVALAAVNVFGGFLVTQRMLEMFRKKEPKAKQGAKE
;
A
#
# COMPACT_ATOMS: atom_id res chain seq x y z
N MET A 1 9.95 -19.75 29.70
CA MET A 1 10.49 -20.26 28.42
C MET A 1 10.34 -19.10 27.45
N GLU A 2 11.38 -18.28 27.33
CA GLU A 2 11.37 -17.10 26.44
C GLU A 2 11.45 -17.59 25.00
N ILE A 3 10.42 -17.33 24.20
CA ILE A 3 10.44 -17.63 22.77
C ILE A 3 11.39 -16.60 22.11
N SER A 4 12.36 -17.06 21.33
CA SER A 4 13.28 -16.17 20.61
C SER A 4 12.52 -15.26 19.64
N HIS A 5 12.87 -13.97 19.63
CA HIS A 5 12.27 -12.96 18.74
C HIS A 5 12.33 -13.38 17.26
N THR A 6 13.41 -14.05 16.85
CA THR A 6 13.54 -14.58 15.48
C THR A 6 12.47 -15.62 15.18
N ILE A 7 12.17 -16.50 16.13
CA ILE A 7 11.13 -17.53 15.99
C ILE A 7 9.76 -16.85 15.89
N THR A 8 9.49 -15.86 16.74
CA THR A 8 8.24 -15.07 16.67
C THR A 8 8.07 -14.36 15.33
N ASN A 9 9.11 -13.67 14.84
CA ASN A 9 9.08 -12.99 13.54
C ASN A 9 8.89 -13.97 12.37
N LEU A 10 9.50 -15.16 12.46
CA LEU A 10 9.33 -16.21 11.46
C LEU A 10 7.89 -16.75 11.44
N ILE A 11 7.29 -16.95 12.62
CA ILE A 11 5.87 -17.34 12.73
C ILE A 11 4.98 -16.26 12.09
N ILE A 12 5.20 -14.99 12.43
CA ILE A 12 4.45 -13.87 11.84
C ILE A 12 4.62 -13.85 10.31
N PHE A 13 5.84 -14.03 9.81
CA PHE A 13 6.13 -14.06 8.38
C PHE A 13 5.36 -15.17 7.64
N VAL A 14 5.40 -16.40 8.16
CA VAL A 14 4.70 -17.55 7.56
C VAL A 14 3.18 -17.36 7.60
N LEU A 15 2.64 -16.90 8.74
CA LEU A 15 1.21 -16.62 8.87
C LEU A 15 0.76 -15.47 7.95
N ALA A 16 1.58 -14.43 7.79
CA ALA A 16 1.29 -13.33 6.87
C ALA A 16 1.22 -13.80 5.41
N ILE A 17 2.11 -14.71 4.97
CA ILE A 17 2.05 -15.32 3.64
C ILE A 17 0.74 -16.12 3.46
N TYR A 18 0.39 -16.94 4.46
CA TYR A 18 -0.84 -17.74 4.42
C TYR A 18 -2.10 -16.85 4.28
N VAL A 19 -2.19 -15.79 5.08
CA VAL A 19 -3.28 -14.82 5.00
C VAL A 19 -3.28 -14.11 3.63
N GLY A 20 -2.12 -13.64 3.17
CA GLY A 20 -1.98 -12.96 1.88
C GLY A 20 -2.46 -13.80 0.70
N TYR A 21 -2.11 -15.09 0.68
CA TYR A 21 -2.58 -16.04 -0.33
C TYR A 21 -4.11 -16.13 -0.35
N HIS A 22 -4.74 -16.35 0.80
CA HIS A 22 -6.20 -16.47 0.89
C HIS A 22 -6.94 -15.17 0.55
N VAL A 23 -6.38 -14.01 0.91
CA VAL A 23 -6.96 -12.70 0.59
C VAL A 23 -6.97 -12.42 -0.91
N VAL A 24 -5.88 -12.77 -1.62
CA VAL A 24 -5.76 -12.52 -3.06
C VAL A 24 -6.53 -13.56 -3.88
N TRP A 25 -6.62 -14.81 -3.43
CA TRP A 25 -7.27 -15.88 -4.20
C TRP A 25 -8.78 -15.67 -4.41
N THR A 26 -9.44 -14.94 -3.52
CA THR A 26 -10.90 -14.72 -3.54
C THR A 26 -11.34 -13.44 -4.25
N VAL A 27 -10.44 -12.74 -4.97
CA VAL A 27 -10.83 -11.49 -5.64
C VAL A 27 -11.61 -11.75 -6.93
N THR A 28 -12.57 -10.88 -7.23
CA THR A 28 -13.30 -10.92 -8.50
C THR A 28 -12.37 -10.63 -9.68
N PRO A 29 -12.44 -11.36 -10.82
CA PRO A 29 -11.50 -11.19 -11.93
C PRO A 29 -11.38 -9.76 -12.48
N ALA A 30 -12.49 -9.00 -12.45
CA ALA A 30 -12.51 -7.59 -12.88
C ALA A 30 -11.65 -6.67 -11.99
N LEU A 31 -11.28 -7.11 -10.79
CA LEU A 31 -10.52 -6.33 -9.81
C LEU A 31 -9.02 -6.67 -9.80
N HIS A 32 -8.51 -7.60 -10.63
CA HIS A 32 -7.07 -7.90 -10.64
C HIS A 32 -6.19 -6.69 -10.99
N THR A 33 -6.62 -5.86 -11.94
CA THR A 33 -5.86 -4.64 -12.30
C THR A 33 -5.90 -3.59 -11.18
N PRO A 34 -7.06 -3.26 -10.58
CA PRO A 34 -7.09 -2.45 -9.35
C PRO A 34 -6.30 -3.05 -8.19
N LEU A 35 -6.34 -4.38 -8.02
CA LEU A 35 -5.61 -5.08 -6.95
C LEU A 35 -4.11 -4.90 -7.12
N MET A 36 -3.59 -4.98 -8.35
CA MET A 36 -2.19 -4.71 -8.65
C MET A 36 -1.79 -3.27 -8.28
N ALA A 37 -2.67 -2.29 -8.51
CA ALA A 37 -2.41 -0.91 -8.09
C ALA A 37 -2.40 -0.76 -6.56
N VAL A 38 -3.34 -1.42 -5.86
CA VAL A 38 -3.39 -1.45 -4.39
C VAL A 38 -2.12 -2.07 -3.81
N THR A 39 -1.66 -3.21 -4.32
CA THR A 39 -0.46 -3.88 -3.78
C THR A 39 0.81 -3.06 -4.02
N ASN A 40 0.88 -2.29 -5.12
CA ASN A 40 1.93 -1.30 -5.31
C ASN A 40 1.87 -0.19 -4.25
N ALA A 41 0.68 0.37 -3.99
CA ALA A 41 0.51 1.39 -2.95
C ALA A 41 0.86 0.88 -1.53
N ILE A 42 0.52 -0.37 -1.21
CA ILE A 42 0.86 -1.01 0.07
C ILE A 42 2.37 -1.24 0.19
N SER A 43 3.05 -1.54 -0.92
CA SER A 43 4.51 -1.74 -0.93
C SER A 43 5.29 -0.51 -0.44
N ALA A 44 4.65 0.67 -0.46
CA ALA A 44 5.21 1.91 0.03
C ALA A 44 5.47 1.94 1.56
N ILE A 45 5.11 0.88 2.30
CA ILE A 45 5.49 0.66 3.71
C ILE A 45 7.00 0.76 3.95
N ILE A 46 7.82 0.59 2.90
CA ILE A 46 9.26 0.87 2.93
C ILE A 46 9.61 2.27 3.46
N ILE A 47 8.67 3.23 3.42
CA ILE A 47 8.84 4.57 4.00
C ILE A 47 9.22 4.52 5.49
N VAL A 48 8.73 3.53 6.25
CA VAL A 48 9.09 3.35 7.66
C VAL A 48 10.59 3.09 7.80
N GLY A 49 11.13 2.19 6.97
CA GLY A 49 12.56 1.91 6.93
C GLY A 49 13.37 3.11 6.46
N ALA A 50 12.88 3.84 5.46
CA ALA A 50 13.54 5.05 4.96
C ALA A 50 13.62 6.16 6.03
N MET A 51 12.55 6.36 6.81
CA MET A 51 12.53 7.33 7.91
C MET A 51 13.52 6.95 9.01
N LEU A 52 13.61 5.67 9.37
CA LEU A 52 14.61 5.19 10.33
C LEU A 52 16.02 5.41 9.78
N ALA A 53 16.26 5.11 8.50
CA ALA A 53 17.55 5.34 7.87
C ALA A 53 17.93 6.83 7.81
N ALA A 54 16.98 7.72 7.53
CA ALA A 54 17.23 9.16 7.49
C ALA A 54 17.49 9.76 8.89
N GLY A 55 16.81 9.25 9.92
CA GLY A 55 16.83 9.82 11.27
C GLY A 55 17.82 9.20 12.25
N LEU A 56 18.21 7.92 12.04
CA LEU A 56 19.01 7.17 13.01
C LEU A 56 20.40 6.75 12.48
N THR A 57 20.72 7.03 11.21
CA THR A 57 22.01 6.61 10.64
C THR A 57 23.04 7.73 10.74
N ASP A 58 24.24 7.37 11.19
CA ASP A 58 25.37 8.27 11.27
C ASP A 58 26.12 8.37 9.94
N GLY A 59 26.53 9.58 9.58
CA GLY A 59 27.37 9.86 8.42
C GLY A 59 26.61 10.56 7.27
N PRO A 60 27.25 11.56 6.64
CA PRO A 60 26.58 12.45 5.69
C PRO A 60 26.02 11.71 4.45
N LEU A 61 26.72 10.67 3.99
CA LEU A 61 26.27 9.87 2.84
C LEU A 61 25.01 9.07 3.18
N ALA A 62 24.96 8.44 4.35
CA ALA A 62 23.83 7.64 4.78
C ALA A 62 22.59 8.50 5.05
N GLN A 63 22.76 9.68 5.66
CA GLN A 63 21.67 10.62 5.92
C GLN A 63 21.08 11.17 4.62
N VAL A 64 21.91 11.53 3.64
CA VAL A 64 21.45 11.99 2.32
C VAL A 64 20.73 10.86 1.59
N ALA A 65 21.28 9.64 1.59
CA ALA A 65 20.65 8.47 0.98
C ALA A 65 19.29 8.14 1.63
N GLY A 66 19.21 8.19 2.97
CA GLY A 66 17.96 8.00 3.71
C GLY A 66 16.92 9.06 3.38
N THR A 67 17.34 10.33 3.29
CA THR A 67 16.44 11.44 2.91
C THR A 67 15.90 11.27 1.49
N LEU A 68 16.75 10.88 0.54
CA LEU A 68 16.33 10.53 -0.82
C LEU A 68 15.39 9.32 -0.84
N ALA A 69 15.67 8.30 -0.03
CA ALA A 69 14.80 7.13 0.10
C ALA A 69 13.41 7.52 0.62
N VAL A 70 13.32 8.44 1.58
CA VAL A 70 12.03 8.98 2.06
C VAL A 70 11.29 9.70 0.94
N ALA A 71 11.98 10.55 0.17
CA ALA A 71 11.38 11.27 -0.94
C ALA A 71 10.83 10.32 -2.02
N LEU A 72 11.60 9.29 -2.40
CA LEU A 72 11.17 8.28 -3.36
C LEU A 72 10.02 7.41 -2.83
N ALA A 73 10.08 7.01 -1.56
CA ALA A 73 9.02 6.26 -0.92
C ALA A 73 7.71 7.07 -0.88
N ALA A 74 7.78 8.37 -0.58
CA ALA A 74 6.63 9.25 -0.59
C ALA A 74 5.96 9.32 -1.97
N VAL A 75 6.73 9.41 -3.06
CA VAL A 75 6.18 9.37 -4.43
C VAL A 75 5.40 8.07 -4.67
N ASN A 76 5.91 6.93 -4.19
CA ASN A 76 5.22 5.65 -4.28
C ASN A 76 3.91 5.65 -3.45
N VAL A 77 3.94 6.14 -2.20
CA VAL A 77 2.74 6.27 -1.36
C VAL A 77 1.67 7.10 -2.09
N PHE A 78 1.98 8.36 -2.41
CA PHE A 78 1.00 9.28 -2.96
C PHE A 78 0.53 8.86 -4.35
N GLY A 79 1.45 8.46 -5.23
CA GLY A 79 1.14 8.00 -6.58
C GLY A 79 0.31 6.72 -6.57
N GLY A 80 0.71 5.73 -5.76
CA GLY A 80 0.04 4.44 -5.64
C GLY A 80 -1.41 4.59 -5.17
N PHE A 81 -1.64 5.34 -4.09
CA PHE A 81 -2.99 5.53 -3.55
C PHE A 81 -3.88 6.40 -4.46
N LEU A 82 -3.34 7.46 -5.07
CA LEU A 82 -4.11 8.32 -6.00
C LEU A 82 -4.58 7.53 -7.23
N VAL A 83 -3.70 6.75 -7.85
CA VAL A 83 -4.03 5.94 -9.03
C VAL A 83 -5.05 4.86 -8.67
N THR A 84 -4.84 4.18 -7.54
CA THR A 84 -5.75 3.16 -7.02
C THR A 84 -7.15 3.72 -6.79
N GLN A 85 -7.27 4.89 -6.18
CA GLN A 85 -8.55 5.55 -5.96
C GLN A 85 -9.28 5.82 -7.28
N ARG A 86 -8.59 6.40 -8.27
CA ARG A 86 -9.16 6.63 -9.60
C ARG A 86 -9.62 5.34 -10.28
N MET A 87 -8.86 4.25 -10.13
CA MET A 87 -9.23 2.95 -10.66
C MET A 87 -10.50 2.40 -10.02
N LEU A 88 -10.62 2.49 -8.69
CA LEU A 88 -11.79 2.00 -7.96
C LEU A 88 -13.03 2.88 -8.20
N GLU A 89 -12.86 4.18 -8.42
CA GLU A 89 -13.96 5.10 -8.78
C GLU A 89 -14.64 4.71 -10.10
N MET A 90 -13.91 4.13 -11.05
CA MET A 90 -14.49 3.64 -12.32
C MET A 90 -15.46 2.47 -12.14
N PHE A 91 -15.37 1.74 -11.02
CA PHE A 91 -16.30 0.65 -10.68
C PHE A 91 -17.50 1.10 -9.85
N ARG A 92 -17.51 2.35 -9.35
CA ARG A 92 -18.67 2.92 -8.67
C ARG A 92 -19.70 3.31 -9.74
N LYS A 93 -20.91 2.76 -9.65
CA LYS A 93 -22.03 3.23 -10.47
C LYS A 93 -22.19 4.74 -10.23
N LYS A 94 -22.11 5.56 -11.28
CA LYS A 94 -22.57 6.95 -11.22
C LYS A 94 -24.01 6.91 -10.71
N GLU A 95 -24.29 7.60 -9.61
CA GLU A 95 -25.66 7.82 -9.18
C GLU A 95 -26.45 8.34 -10.39
N PRO A 96 -27.63 7.78 -10.70
CA PRO A 96 -28.46 8.36 -11.74
C PRO A 96 -28.70 9.79 -11.32
N LYS A 97 -28.31 10.78 -12.16
CA LYS A 97 -28.75 12.16 -11.95
C LYS A 97 -30.25 12.10 -11.77
N ALA A 98 -30.73 12.36 -10.55
CA ALA A 98 -32.15 12.48 -10.28
C ALA A 98 -32.69 13.46 -11.32
N LYS A 99 -33.68 13.03 -12.09
CA LYS A 99 -34.38 13.86 -13.08
C LYS A 99 -35.02 15.03 -12.32
N GLN A 100 -34.27 16.09 -12.06
CA GLN A 100 -34.82 17.39 -11.72
C GLN A 100 -35.30 18.02 -13.03
N GLY A 101 -36.62 18.21 -13.15
CA GLY A 101 -37.21 19.05 -14.19
C GLY A 101 -38.34 18.46 -15.03
N ALA A 102 -39.09 17.45 -14.57
CA ALA A 102 -40.38 17.08 -15.18
C ALA A 102 -41.54 17.32 -14.20
N LYS A 103 -41.77 18.60 -13.91
CA LYS A 103 -42.95 19.25 -13.29
C LYS A 103 -42.68 20.74 -13.59
N GLU A 104 -43.42 21.49 -14.37
CA GLU A 104 -44.78 21.41 -14.95
C GLU A 104 -44.75 22.00 -16.37
#